data_AF-A0A1X0NR98-F1
#
_entry.id   AF-A0A1X0NR98-F1
#
_cell.length_a   1.000
_cell.length_b   1.000
_cell.length_c   1.000
_cell.angle_alpha   90.00
_cell.angle_beta   90.00
_cell.angle_gamma   90.00
#
_symmetry.space_group_name_H-M   'P 1'
#
loop_
_entity.id
_entity.type
_entity.pdbx_description
1 polymer ?
#
loop_
_entity_poly.entity_id
_entity_poly.type
_entity_poly.pdbx_seq_one_letter_code
_entity_poly.pdbx_strand_id
1 'polypeptide(L)'
;MQRDTELWAVPRKDVREETPFPEEEEVNVTIPNGEDLKTEANEEPVDSLEKRVDRATSVLAVIIGWTLCVLVVLFLGFIVFGILYSGIHYHGDKWHEDSDGQEKCSTPFGAIIGVHNDVFAYSNCDEDYISKDYNTLAYTALSNTGLKWQCVEYARRYWMLRGSPVPATFSSVEGAADIWELQSVQLVNGAKTPLLKYSNGLSISAGGSAPRVGDLLIYPRQKGGFVYGHVAVIVDVLSAAVLVAEQNWDNTVWPGPFHNYSRSIPMQYDANSKAYTLKESDDIIIQGWMRYSK
;
A
#
# COMPACT_ATOMS: atom_id res chain seq x y z
N MET A 1 -46.84 31.99 -1.41
CA MET A 1 -45.95 33.14 -1.14
C MET A 1 -44.52 32.63 -1.38
N GLN A 2 -44.08 32.69 -2.65
CA GLN A 2 -42.85 33.38 -3.11
C GLN A 2 -41.57 32.72 -2.56
N ARG A 3 -41.00 31.77 -3.33
CA ARG A 3 -39.83 31.93 -4.24
C ARG A 3 -38.57 32.36 -3.47
N ASP A 4 -37.55 31.51 -3.48
CA ASP A 4 -36.26 31.81 -4.13
C ASP A 4 -35.41 30.53 -4.26
N THR A 5 -35.03 30.26 -5.52
CA THR A 5 -34.10 29.21 -5.95
C THR A 5 -32.84 29.91 -6.44
N GLU A 6 -31.74 29.79 -5.71
CA GLU A 6 -30.43 30.23 -6.18
C GLU A 6 -29.56 29.04 -6.55
N LEU A 7 -29.28 28.97 -7.86
CA LEU A 7 -28.26 28.17 -8.50
C LEU A 7 -26.87 28.72 -8.12
N TRP A 8 -26.00 27.89 -7.58
CA TRP A 8 -24.57 28.23 -7.45
C TRP A 8 -23.78 27.54 -8.57
N ALA A 9 -23.17 28.37 -9.40
CA ALA A 9 -22.33 27.99 -10.53
C ALA A 9 -20.91 27.63 -10.07
N VAL A 10 -20.32 26.63 -10.73
CA VAL A 10 -18.93 26.18 -10.56
C VAL A 10 -17.97 27.19 -11.24
N PRO A 11 -16.88 27.64 -10.59
CA PRO A 11 -15.90 28.51 -11.25
C PRO A 11 -15.06 27.72 -12.26
N ARG A 12 -14.96 28.23 -13.50
CA ARG A 12 -14.08 27.71 -14.55
C ARG A 12 -12.62 28.03 -14.23
N LYS A 13 -11.74 27.07 -14.58
CA LYS A 13 -10.28 27.20 -14.54
C LYS A 13 -9.80 28.28 -15.53
N ASP A 14 -8.89 29.13 -15.07
CA ASP A 14 -8.10 30.03 -15.90
C ASP A 14 -7.25 29.23 -16.89
N VAL A 15 -7.49 29.49 -18.18
CA VAL A 15 -6.69 29.01 -19.31
C VAL A 15 -5.63 30.08 -19.58
N ARG A 16 -4.37 29.66 -19.58
CA ARG A 16 -3.19 30.48 -19.85
C ARG A 16 -3.20 30.90 -21.33
N GLU A 17 -3.02 32.19 -21.60
CA GLU A 17 -2.96 32.81 -22.92
C GLU A 17 -1.84 32.20 -23.78
N GLU A 18 -2.18 31.76 -25.00
CA GLU A 18 -1.21 31.49 -26.06
C GLU A 18 -1.17 32.70 -27.00
N THR A 19 0.05 33.17 -27.27
CA THR A 19 0.36 34.30 -28.16
C THR A 19 0.10 33.98 -29.62
N PRO A 20 -0.33 34.93 -30.47
CA PRO A 20 -0.65 34.66 -31.87
C PRO A 20 0.60 34.55 -32.74
N PHE A 21 0.60 33.58 -33.67
CA PHE A 21 1.53 33.52 -34.80
C PHE A 21 1.21 34.65 -35.80
N PRO A 22 2.22 35.32 -36.38
CA PRO A 22 1.99 36.44 -37.29
C PRO A 22 1.51 36.00 -38.68
N GLU A 23 0.69 36.86 -39.27
CA GLU A 23 0.05 36.80 -40.60
C GLU A 23 1.05 36.60 -41.74
N GLU A 24 0.68 35.76 -42.72
CA GLU A 24 1.34 35.70 -44.02
C GLU A 24 0.91 36.90 -44.88
N GLU A 25 1.91 37.68 -45.30
CA GLU A 25 1.77 38.86 -46.14
C GLU A 25 1.47 38.45 -47.60
N GLU A 26 0.36 38.92 -48.16
CA GLU A 26 0.03 38.77 -49.58
C GLU A 26 1.05 39.53 -50.44
N VAL A 27 1.89 38.81 -51.18
CA VAL A 27 2.75 39.41 -52.21
C VAL A 27 2.11 39.25 -53.58
N ASN A 28 1.73 40.41 -54.12
CA ASN A 28 1.06 40.63 -55.39
C ASN A 28 1.88 40.11 -56.60
N VAL A 29 1.20 39.38 -57.47
CA VAL A 29 1.71 38.89 -58.76
C VAL A 29 1.91 40.06 -59.73
N THR A 30 3.11 40.17 -60.31
CA THR A 30 3.34 40.93 -61.55
C THR A 30 4.00 40.01 -62.57
N ILE A 31 3.29 39.70 -63.65
CA ILE A 31 3.79 38.95 -64.81
C ILE A 31 4.37 39.93 -65.83
N PRO A 32 5.61 39.75 -66.32
CA PRO A 32 5.99 40.19 -67.65
C PRO A 32 5.88 39.04 -68.66
N ASN A 33 5.32 39.39 -69.82
CA ASN A 33 5.15 38.54 -70.99
C ASN A 33 6.47 38.00 -71.55
N GLY A 34 6.38 36.78 -72.12
CA GLY A 34 7.11 36.37 -73.31
C GLY A 34 8.41 35.60 -73.08
N GLU A 35 8.42 34.29 -73.33
CA GLU A 35 8.92 33.71 -74.59
C GLU A 35 8.92 32.17 -74.52
N ASP A 36 8.67 31.55 -75.67
CA ASP A 36 8.55 30.12 -75.91
C ASP A 36 9.74 29.30 -75.39
N LEU A 37 9.45 28.32 -74.52
CA LEU A 37 10.31 27.15 -74.34
C LEU A 37 9.42 25.90 -74.28
N LYS A 38 9.34 25.23 -75.42
CA LYS A 38 8.89 23.83 -75.50
C LYS A 38 9.85 23.00 -74.65
N THR A 39 9.36 22.46 -73.54
CA THR A 39 10.06 21.40 -72.81
C THR A 39 9.13 20.19 -72.78
N GLU A 40 9.63 19.12 -73.35
CA GLU A 40 8.95 17.87 -73.64
C GLU A 40 8.34 17.24 -72.38
N ALA A 41 7.15 16.67 -72.57
CA ALA A 41 6.50 15.81 -71.61
C ALA A 41 7.41 14.61 -71.29
N ASN A 42 7.78 14.47 -70.02
CA ASN A 42 8.23 13.20 -69.45
C ASN A 42 7.23 12.82 -68.34
N GLU A 43 6.19 12.08 -68.71
CA GLU A 43 5.44 11.26 -67.75
C GLU A 43 6.36 10.12 -67.28
N GLU A 44 7.17 10.37 -66.25
CA GLU A 44 7.73 9.26 -65.45
C GLU A 44 6.63 8.66 -64.57
N PRO A 45 6.56 7.32 -64.42
CA PRO A 45 5.34 6.68 -63.95
C PRO A 45 5.26 6.78 -62.43
N VAL A 46 4.19 7.44 -61.94
CA VAL A 46 3.77 7.48 -60.54
C VAL A 46 3.76 6.07 -59.91
N ASP A 47 3.41 5.04 -60.69
CA ASP A 47 3.42 3.62 -60.32
C ASP A 47 4.81 3.09 -59.91
N SER A 48 5.90 3.64 -60.47
CA SER A 48 7.26 3.23 -60.09
C SER A 48 7.72 3.84 -58.76
N LEU A 49 7.22 5.02 -58.42
CA LEU A 49 7.55 5.70 -57.18
C LEU A 49 6.77 5.06 -56.02
N GLU A 50 5.47 4.79 -56.20
CA GLU A 50 4.65 4.06 -55.22
C GLU A 50 5.21 2.67 -54.91
N LYS A 51 5.57 1.88 -55.94
CA LYS A 51 6.22 0.57 -55.75
C LYS A 51 7.55 0.65 -55.01
N ARG A 52 8.32 1.73 -55.18
CA ARG A 52 9.58 1.97 -54.46
C ARG A 52 9.34 2.35 -53.00
N VAL A 53 8.31 3.16 -52.73
CA VAL A 53 7.89 3.54 -51.38
C VAL A 53 7.35 2.33 -50.61
N ASP A 54 6.47 1.52 -51.22
CA ASP A 54 5.93 0.30 -50.59
C ASP A 54 7.00 -0.74 -50.29
N ARG A 55 7.99 -0.87 -51.18
CA ARG A 55 9.13 -1.76 -50.95
C ARG A 55 10.02 -1.23 -49.83
N ALA A 56 10.22 0.09 -49.74
CA ALA A 56 11.00 0.72 -48.68
C ALA A 56 10.30 0.63 -47.31
N THR A 57 8.98 0.84 -47.25
CA THR A 57 8.17 0.70 -46.02
C THR A 57 8.10 -0.76 -45.56
N SER A 58 8.00 -1.71 -46.49
CA SER A 58 8.05 -3.15 -46.17
C SER A 58 9.41 -3.57 -45.60
N VAL A 59 10.52 -3.13 -46.20
CA VAL A 59 11.87 -3.40 -45.70
C VAL A 59 12.09 -2.74 -44.34
N LEU A 60 11.62 -1.52 -44.15
CA LEU A 60 11.71 -0.81 -42.86
C LEU A 60 10.91 -1.52 -41.77
N ALA A 61 9.69 -2.00 -42.07
CA ALA A 61 8.87 -2.75 -41.13
C ALA A 61 9.53 -4.09 -40.71
N VAL A 62 10.16 -4.77 -41.67
CA VAL A 62 10.95 -5.99 -41.38
C VAL A 62 12.12 -5.66 -40.45
N ILE A 63 12.89 -4.61 -40.74
CA ILE A 63 14.03 -4.19 -39.90
C ILE A 63 13.56 -3.82 -38.48
N ILE A 64 12.46 -3.07 -38.35
CA ILE A 64 11.89 -2.71 -37.05
C ILE A 64 11.42 -3.95 -36.29
N GLY A 65 10.73 -4.89 -36.97
CA GLY A 65 10.28 -6.14 -36.36
C GLY A 65 11.43 -6.99 -35.83
N TRP A 66 12.51 -7.13 -36.60
CA TRP A 66 13.72 -7.83 -36.17
C TRP A 66 14.40 -7.12 -35.00
N THR A 67 14.52 -5.79 -35.06
CA THR A 67 15.13 -4.99 -33.99
C THR A 67 14.32 -5.14 -32.69
N LEU A 68 12.99 -5.06 -32.76
CA LEU A 68 12.11 -5.25 -31.61
C LEU A 68 12.22 -6.67 -31.04
N CYS A 69 12.27 -7.69 -31.90
CA CYS A 69 12.43 -9.07 -31.47
C CYS A 69 13.75 -9.28 -30.71
N VAL A 70 14.85 -8.74 -31.23
CA VAL A 70 16.16 -8.79 -30.57
C VAL A 70 16.12 -8.07 -29.22
N LEU A 71 15.50 -6.90 -29.14
CA LEU A 71 15.36 -6.15 -27.89
C LEU A 71 14.54 -6.91 -26.84
N VAL A 72 13.45 -7.58 -27.25
CA VAL A 72 12.64 -8.42 -26.35
C VAL A 72 13.45 -9.61 -25.84
N VAL A 73 14.22 -10.28 -26.71
CA VAL A 73 15.08 -11.40 -26.29
C VAL A 73 16.16 -10.92 -25.32
N LEU A 74 16.78 -9.76 -25.57
CA LEU A 74 17.76 -9.18 -24.65
C LEU A 74 17.14 -8.80 -23.30
N PHE A 75 15.93 -8.24 -23.31
CA PHE A 75 15.20 -7.88 -22.09
C PHE A 75 14.84 -9.12 -21.26
N LEU A 76 14.31 -10.17 -21.89
CA LEU A 76 14.03 -11.44 -21.23
C LEU A 76 15.31 -12.11 -20.72
N GLY A 77 16.40 -12.05 -21.49
CA GLY A 77 17.72 -12.50 -21.07
C GLY A 77 18.22 -11.75 -19.84
N PHE A 78 18.03 -10.44 -19.78
CA PHE A 78 18.39 -9.61 -18.62
C PHE A 78 17.53 -9.93 -17.39
N ILE A 79 16.24 -10.23 -17.56
CA ILE A 79 15.38 -10.69 -16.46
C ILE A 79 15.86 -12.05 -15.94
N VAL A 80 16.08 -13.03 -16.82
CA VAL A 80 16.55 -14.38 -16.42
C VAL A 80 17.93 -14.29 -15.77
N PHE A 81 18.84 -13.52 -16.36
CA PHE A 81 20.15 -13.24 -15.77
C PHE A 81 20.00 -12.54 -14.43
N GLY A 82 19.12 -11.54 -14.29
CA GLY A 82 18.84 -10.87 -13.03
C GLY A 82 18.32 -11.84 -11.97
N ILE A 83 17.42 -12.77 -12.32
CA ILE A 83 16.91 -13.81 -11.41
C ILE A 83 18.05 -14.76 -10.99
N LEU A 84 18.84 -15.27 -11.94
CA LEU A 84 19.94 -16.19 -11.66
C LEU A 84 21.09 -15.51 -10.89
N TYR A 85 21.47 -14.30 -11.31
CA TYR A 85 22.47 -13.46 -10.66
C TYR A 85 22.00 -13.06 -9.26
N SER A 86 20.72 -12.76 -9.07
CA SER A 86 20.19 -12.53 -7.72
C SER A 86 20.25 -13.81 -6.87
N GLY A 87 19.96 -14.98 -7.45
CA GLY A 87 20.08 -16.26 -6.75
C GLY A 87 21.52 -16.63 -6.34
N ILE A 88 22.53 -16.19 -7.11
CA ILE A 88 23.94 -16.52 -6.86
C ILE A 88 24.65 -15.42 -6.05
N HIS A 89 24.32 -14.15 -6.27
CA HIS A 89 25.05 -13.00 -5.72
C HIS A 89 24.41 -12.36 -4.47
N TYR A 90 23.16 -12.72 -4.14
CA TYR A 90 22.60 -12.47 -2.79
C TYR A 90 22.98 -13.55 -1.76
N HIS A 91 23.95 -14.42 -2.08
CA HIS A 91 24.83 -14.96 -1.05
C HIS A 91 25.86 -13.89 -0.68
N GLY A 92 25.41 -12.88 0.06
CA GLY A 92 26.30 -12.02 0.80
C GLY A 92 26.97 -12.87 1.87
N ASP A 93 28.28 -13.09 1.72
CA ASP A 93 29.13 -13.69 2.74
C ASP A 93 29.09 -12.82 4.01
N LYS A 94 28.14 -13.13 4.90
CA LYS A 94 28.13 -12.96 6.37
C LYS A 94 26.73 -13.23 6.94
N TRP A 95 26.26 -14.46 6.82
CA TRP A 95 25.23 -15.02 7.70
C TRP A 95 25.61 -16.46 8.07
N HIS A 96 26.83 -16.61 8.58
CA HIS A 96 27.22 -17.78 9.35
C HIS A 96 27.85 -17.28 10.64
N GLU A 97 26.97 -16.94 11.58
CA GLU A 97 27.29 -17.16 12.98
C GLU A 97 26.26 -18.17 13.48
N ASP A 98 26.55 -19.44 13.18
CA ASP A 98 25.96 -20.58 13.85
C ASP A 98 26.18 -20.39 15.36
N SER A 99 25.09 -20.13 16.06
CA SER A 99 24.96 -20.52 17.45
C SER A 99 23.59 -21.18 17.60
N ASP A 100 23.64 -22.50 17.41
CA ASP A 100 22.92 -23.49 18.21
C ASP A 100 21.40 -23.27 18.37
N GLY A 101 20.62 -23.92 17.50
CA GLY A 101 19.24 -24.32 17.83
C GLY A 101 18.09 -23.40 17.42
N GLN A 102 18.25 -22.47 16.48
CA GLN A 102 17.12 -21.67 15.99
C GLN A 102 16.23 -22.46 15.02
N GLU A 103 14.94 -22.55 15.33
CA GLU A 103 13.93 -23.02 14.40
C GLU A 103 14.02 -22.23 13.08
N LYS A 104 13.98 -22.96 11.98
CA LYS A 104 14.00 -22.40 10.63
C LYS A 104 12.70 -21.61 10.43
N CYS A 105 12.74 -20.29 10.61
CA CYS A 105 11.60 -19.39 10.37
C CYS A 105 10.92 -19.70 9.02
N SER A 106 9.58 -19.74 8.97
CA SER A 106 8.85 -20.10 7.75
C SER A 106 9.07 -19.09 6.63
N THR A 107 9.10 -17.80 6.98
CA THR A 107 9.46 -16.71 6.07
C THR A 107 10.59 -15.89 6.69
N PRO A 108 11.69 -15.58 5.97
CA PRO A 108 12.82 -14.83 6.50
C PRO A 108 12.44 -13.45 7.06
N PHE A 109 13.20 -12.97 8.04
CA PHE A 109 13.05 -11.63 8.61
C PHE A 109 12.95 -10.56 7.51
N GLY A 110 11.96 -9.67 7.59
CA GLY A 110 11.77 -8.55 6.68
C GLY A 110 11.16 -8.88 5.32
N ALA A 111 10.86 -10.15 5.03
CA ALA A 111 10.05 -10.51 3.89
C ALA A 111 8.60 -10.01 4.08
N ILE A 112 7.96 -9.58 2.99
CA ILE A 112 6.54 -9.22 3.00
C ILE A 112 5.71 -10.49 3.17
N ILE A 113 4.84 -10.50 4.18
CA ILE A 113 3.93 -11.61 4.48
C ILE A 113 2.46 -11.26 4.20
N GLY A 114 2.13 -9.99 4.01
CA GLY A 114 0.77 -9.58 3.66
C GLY A 114 0.65 -8.07 3.49
N VAL A 115 -0.54 -7.61 3.11
CA VAL A 115 -0.82 -6.19 2.90
C VAL A 115 -2.29 -5.87 3.12
N HIS A 116 -2.59 -4.95 4.04
CA HIS A 116 -3.95 -4.44 4.21
C HIS A 116 -3.99 -2.93 3.95
N ASN A 117 -4.88 -2.48 3.05
CA ASN A 117 -5.01 -1.07 2.68
C ASN A 117 -3.66 -0.39 2.37
N ASP A 118 -2.79 -1.03 1.57
CA ASP A 118 -1.44 -0.58 1.23
C ASP A 118 -0.45 -0.49 2.41
N VAL A 119 -0.77 -1.08 3.57
CA VAL A 119 0.15 -1.23 4.70
C VAL A 119 0.69 -2.66 4.70
N PHE A 120 1.96 -2.80 4.30
CA PHE A 120 2.64 -4.09 4.26
C PHE A 120 2.94 -4.62 5.67
N ALA A 121 2.71 -5.91 5.89
CA ALA A 121 3.22 -6.65 7.03
C ALA A 121 4.49 -7.39 6.64
N TYR A 122 5.46 -7.39 7.53
CA TYR A 122 6.75 -8.04 7.33
C TYR A 122 6.95 -9.15 8.38
N SER A 123 7.61 -10.23 7.99
CA SER A 123 7.99 -11.32 8.89
C SER A 123 8.99 -10.82 9.94
N ASN A 124 8.75 -11.15 11.20
CA ASN A 124 9.74 -10.98 12.27
C ASN A 124 10.70 -12.18 12.39
N CYS A 125 10.60 -13.16 11.49
CA CYS A 125 11.26 -14.48 11.58
C CYS A 125 10.72 -15.31 12.74
N ASP A 126 10.90 -14.87 13.97
CA ASP A 126 10.51 -15.55 15.19
C ASP A 126 9.77 -14.56 16.10
N GLU A 127 8.81 -15.04 16.88
CA GLU A 127 7.99 -14.16 17.74
C GLU A 127 8.80 -13.45 18.83
N ASP A 128 9.90 -14.05 19.26
CA ASP A 128 10.84 -13.53 20.26
C ASP A 128 12.02 -12.76 19.66
N TYR A 129 12.12 -12.66 18.32
CA TYR A 129 13.22 -11.96 17.67
C TYR A 129 13.13 -10.43 17.88
N ILE A 130 14.27 -9.83 18.22
CA ILE A 130 14.42 -8.38 18.42
C ILE A 130 15.54 -7.86 17.52
N SER A 131 15.17 -7.17 16.42
CA SER A 131 16.13 -6.67 15.43
C SER A 131 17.06 -5.57 15.93
N LYS A 132 16.68 -4.85 16.99
CA LYS A 132 17.31 -3.58 17.46
C LYS A 132 17.27 -2.44 16.43
N ASP A 133 16.61 -2.64 15.29
CA ASP A 133 16.43 -1.66 14.23
C ASP A 133 15.02 -1.08 14.25
N TYR A 134 14.93 0.25 14.16
CA TYR A 134 13.64 0.93 14.10
C TYR A 134 13.20 1.17 12.66
N ASN A 135 11.89 1.07 12.43
CA ASN A 135 11.28 1.52 11.19
C ASN A 135 10.87 2.99 11.29
N THR A 136 11.05 3.71 10.19
CA THR A 136 10.66 5.12 10.10
C THR A 136 9.89 5.43 8.82
N LEU A 137 8.88 6.29 8.93
CA LEU A 137 8.17 6.87 7.79
C LEU A 137 8.85 8.18 7.40
N ALA A 138 9.29 8.28 6.15
CA ALA A 138 10.08 9.41 5.65
C ALA A 138 9.30 10.74 5.55
N TYR A 139 7.97 10.72 5.62
CA TYR A 139 7.10 11.85 5.25
C TYR A 139 6.24 12.41 6.40
N THR A 140 6.42 11.92 7.62
CA THR A 140 5.65 12.37 8.80
C THR A 140 6.58 12.95 9.86
N ALA A 141 6.19 14.08 10.48
CA ALA A 141 6.92 14.66 11.62
C ALA A 141 7.06 13.67 12.80
N LEU A 142 6.19 12.67 12.82
CA LEU A 142 6.27 11.47 13.64
C LEU A 142 6.92 10.40 12.78
N SER A 143 8.24 10.25 12.82
CA SER A 143 8.91 9.35 11.88
C SER A 143 8.97 7.92 12.38
N ASN A 144 9.18 7.67 13.68
CA ASN A 144 9.40 6.31 14.21
C ASN A 144 8.08 5.54 14.43
N THR A 145 7.95 4.37 13.80
CA THR A 145 6.80 3.48 13.96
C THR A 145 7.03 2.37 14.97
N GLY A 146 8.28 2.01 15.28
CA GLY A 146 8.63 0.97 16.25
C GLY A 146 9.80 0.09 15.76
N LEU A 147 10.11 -0.95 16.54
CA LEU A 147 11.12 -1.95 16.19
C LEU A 147 10.64 -2.85 15.04
N LYS A 148 11.51 -3.08 14.05
CA LYS A 148 11.27 -4.03 12.96
C LYS A 148 11.28 -5.47 13.53
N TRP A 149 10.32 -6.34 13.25
CA TRP A 149 8.98 -6.11 12.71
C TRP A 149 7.96 -6.56 13.76
N GLN A 150 7.90 -5.83 14.86
CA GLN A 150 7.04 -6.18 15.99
C GLN A 150 5.58 -5.79 15.77
N CYS A 151 4.68 -6.37 16.57
CA CYS A 151 3.24 -6.11 16.51
C CYS A 151 2.89 -4.63 16.74
N VAL A 152 3.56 -3.99 17.71
CA VAL A 152 3.40 -2.56 18.02
C VAL A 152 3.82 -1.68 16.84
N GLU A 153 4.86 -2.06 16.10
CA GLU A 153 5.34 -1.34 14.92
C GLU A 153 4.27 -1.32 13.83
N TYR A 154 3.68 -2.49 13.53
CA TYR A 154 2.63 -2.61 12.54
C TYR A 154 1.39 -1.79 12.93
N ALA A 155 0.91 -1.94 14.17
CA ALA A 155 -0.27 -1.25 14.67
C ALA A 155 -0.10 0.28 14.60
N ARG A 156 1.06 0.80 15.03
CA ARG A 156 1.36 2.24 14.98
C ARG A 156 1.45 2.72 13.53
N ARG A 157 2.20 2.01 12.68
CA ARG A 157 2.33 2.34 11.25
C ARG A 157 0.99 2.34 10.53
N TYR A 158 0.13 1.37 10.83
CA TYR A 158 -1.21 1.28 10.26
C TYR A 158 -2.04 2.51 10.62
N TRP A 159 -2.14 2.88 11.90
CA TRP A 159 -2.87 4.09 12.30
C TRP A 159 -2.28 5.37 11.69
N MET A 160 -0.96 5.46 11.55
CA MET A 160 -0.30 6.64 10.97
C MET A 160 -0.56 6.80 9.47
N LEU A 161 -0.77 5.70 8.74
CA LEU A 161 -1.01 5.74 7.30
C LEU A 161 -2.50 5.70 6.96
N ARG A 162 -3.28 4.90 7.69
CA ARG A 162 -4.65 4.47 7.35
C ARG A 162 -5.61 4.50 8.53
N GLY A 163 -5.22 5.10 9.65
CA GLY A 163 -6.10 5.25 10.80
C GLY A 163 -7.42 5.95 10.42
N SER A 164 -8.51 5.46 10.99
CA SER A 164 -9.85 6.02 10.87
C SER A 164 -10.34 6.49 12.24
N PRO A 165 -10.96 7.67 12.37
CA PRO A 165 -11.52 8.52 11.29
C PRO A 165 -10.52 9.40 10.54
N VAL A 166 -9.34 9.62 11.11
CA VAL A 166 -8.19 10.29 10.46
C VAL A 166 -6.90 9.66 10.96
N PRO A 167 -5.77 9.72 10.22
CA PRO A 167 -4.53 9.13 10.68
C PRO A 167 -4.05 9.66 12.04
N ALA A 168 -3.51 8.76 12.85
CA ALA A 168 -3.10 9.02 14.24
C ALA A 168 -1.90 8.15 14.66
N THR A 169 -1.27 8.48 15.78
CA THR A 169 -0.25 7.67 16.45
C THR A 169 -0.50 7.63 17.95
N PHE A 170 -0.06 6.55 18.59
CA PHE A 170 -0.05 6.44 20.05
C PHE A 170 1.39 6.55 20.57
N SER A 171 1.51 7.02 21.81
CA SER A 171 2.78 7.21 22.51
C SER A 171 3.63 5.93 22.55
N SER A 172 4.92 6.09 22.84
CA SER A 172 5.80 4.96 23.11
C SER A 172 5.29 4.12 24.28
N VAL A 173 5.41 2.81 24.15
CA VAL A 173 5.01 1.79 25.14
C VAL A 173 6.13 0.75 25.22
N GLU A 174 6.30 0.11 26.38
CA GLU A 174 7.31 -0.94 26.56
C GLU A 174 6.82 -2.27 26.00
N GLY A 175 5.58 -2.66 26.31
CA GLY A 175 4.90 -3.83 25.73
C GLY A 175 3.61 -3.44 25.01
N ALA A 176 3.14 -4.34 24.14
CA ALA A 176 1.87 -4.16 23.43
C ALA A 176 0.67 -4.04 24.40
N ALA A 177 0.70 -4.75 25.53
CA ALA A 177 -0.33 -4.65 26.56
C ALA A 177 -0.46 -3.24 27.15
N ASP A 178 0.63 -2.45 27.21
CA ASP A 178 0.61 -1.11 27.80
C ASP A 178 -0.15 -0.09 26.95
N ILE A 179 -0.45 -0.43 25.69
CA ILE A 179 -1.37 0.37 24.85
C ILE A 179 -2.72 0.52 25.57
N TRP A 180 -3.15 -0.50 26.33
CA TRP A 180 -4.38 -0.47 27.11
C TRP A 180 -4.42 0.65 28.15
N GLU A 181 -3.27 1.10 28.66
CA GLU A 181 -3.20 2.15 29.68
C GLU A 181 -3.25 3.57 29.10
N LEU A 182 -3.05 3.71 27.78
CA LEU A 182 -3.10 4.99 27.10
C LEU A 182 -4.51 5.59 27.15
N GLN A 183 -4.55 6.92 27.31
CA GLN A 183 -5.81 7.69 27.44
C GLN A 183 -6.10 8.53 26.20
N SER A 184 -5.10 8.75 25.35
CA SER A 184 -5.21 9.60 24.18
C SER A 184 -4.20 9.19 23.11
N VAL A 185 -4.52 9.52 21.87
CA VAL A 185 -3.62 9.43 20.72
C VAL A 185 -3.35 10.83 20.17
N GLN A 186 -2.30 10.96 19.36
CA GLN A 186 -2.02 12.18 18.62
C GLN A 186 -2.42 12.00 17.16
N LEU A 187 -3.28 12.87 16.65
CA LEU A 187 -3.64 12.96 15.23
C LEU A 187 -2.47 13.54 14.44
N VAL A 188 -2.42 13.30 13.11
CA VAL A 188 -1.32 13.83 12.26
C VAL A 188 -1.21 15.35 12.26
N ASN A 189 -2.30 16.09 12.53
CA ASN A 189 -2.26 17.55 12.70
C ASN A 189 -1.71 18.01 14.08
N GLY A 190 -1.24 17.07 14.91
CA GLY A 190 -0.69 17.30 16.24
C GLY A 190 -1.73 17.34 17.38
N ALA A 191 -3.03 17.39 17.07
CA ALA A 191 -4.09 17.41 18.07
C ALA A 191 -4.15 16.10 18.84
N LYS A 192 -4.52 16.15 20.13
CA LYS A 192 -4.78 14.96 20.94
C LYS A 192 -6.27 14.66 20.96
N THR A 193 -6.62 13.38 20.84
CA THR A 193 -8.00 12.90 20.97
C THR A 193 -8.07 11.73 21.95
N PRO A 194 -9.17 11.56 22.71
CA PRO A 194 -9.34 10.44 23.61
C PRO A 194 -9.21 9.08 22.92
N LEU A 195 -8.63 8.14 23.65
CA LEU A 195 -8.58 6.73 23.28
C LEU A 195 -9.57 5.95 24.16
N LEU A 196 -10.66 5.50 23.55
CA LEU A 196 -11.74 4.75 24.19
C LEU A 196 -11.36 3.28 24.31
N LYS A 197 -11.77 2.65 25.41
CA LYS A 197 -11.44 1.26 25.75
C LYS A 197 -12.73 0.46 25.88
N TYR A 198 -12.78 -0.70 25.25
CA TYR A 198 -13.93 -1.58 25.28
C TYR A 198 -13.48 -2.97 25.72
N SER A 199 -13.68 -3.29 26.99
CA SER A 199 -13.33 -4.61 27.54
C SER A 199 -14.13 -5.71 26.84
N ASN A 200 -13.46 -6.82 26.57
CA ASN A 200 -14.08 -7.97 25.92
C ASN A 200 -15.26 -8.51 26.75
N GLY A 201 -16.41 -8.76 26.12
CA GLY A 201 -17.62 -9.25 26.81
C GLY A 201 -18.35 -8.22 27.68
N LEU A 202 -17.95 -6.95 27.66
CA LEU A 202 -18.66 -5.90 28.40
C LEU A 202 -19.96 -5.50 27.70
N SER A 203 -21.05 -5.39 28.47
CA SER A 203 -22.35 -4.99 27.94
C SER A 203 -22.33 -3.54 27.45
N ILE A 204 -23.14 -3.24 26.44
CA ILE A 204 -23.30 -1.86 25.93
C ILE A 204 -23.69 -0.88 27.04
N SER A 205 -24.56 -1.28 27.96
CA SER A 205 -24.98 -0.43 29.10
C SER A 205 -23.89 -0.18 30.13
N ALA A 206 -22.86 -1.03 30.19
CA ALA A 206 -21.71 -0.88 31.08
C ALA A 206 -20.51 -0.22 30.38
N GLY A 207 -20.68 0.30 29.16
CA GLY A 207 -19.63 0.98 28.40
C GLY A 207 -18.97 0.12 27.32
N GLY A 208 -19.49 -1.08 27.03
CA GLY A 208 -19.08 -1.88 25.87
C GLY A 208 -19.51 -1.29 24.54
N SER A 209 -18.93 -1.77 23.44
CA SER A 209 -19.27 -1.39 22.06
C SER A 209 -18.88 -2.53 21.14
N ALA A 210 -19.64 -2.81 20.08
CA ALA A 210 -19.16 -3.70 19.02
C ALA A 210 -17.76 -3.28 18.51
N PRO A 211 -16.88 -4.25 18.15
CA PRO A 211 -15.65 -3.97 17.43
C PRO A 211 -15.92 -3.27 16.09
N ARG A 212 -14.97 -2.48 15.61
CA ARG A 212 -15.04 -1.80 14.31
C ARG A 212 -13.69 -1.92 13.59
N VAL A 213 -13.76 -1.80 12.26
CA VAL A 213 -12.57 -1.65 11.42
C VAL A 213 -11.75 -0.45 11.90
N GLY A 214 -10.46 -0.68 12.09
CA GLY A 214 -9.48 0.29 12.59
C GLY A 214 -9.27 0.24 14.11
N ASP A 215 -10.08 -0.49 14.87
CA ASP A 215 -9.83 -0.67 16.31
C ASP A 215 -8.53 -1.48 16.52
N LEU A 216 -7.80 -1.16 17.58
CA LEU A 216 -6.69 -2.01 18.04
C LEU A 216 -7.21 -3.06 19.01
N LEU A 217 -7.04 -4.33 18.65
CA LEU A 217 -7.29 -5.47 19.51
C LEU A 217 -6.08 -5.69 20.41
N ILE A 218 -6.29 -5.68 21.72
CA ILE A 218 -5.22 -5.77 22.72
C ILE A 218 -5.30 -7.09 23.47
N TYR A 219 -4.14 -7.73 23.62
CA TYR A 219 -3.92 -8.90 24.44
C TYR A 219 -3.12 -8.49 25.68
N PRO A 220 -3.55 -8.90 26.89
CA PRO A 220 -2.82 -8.58 28.10
C PRO A 220 -1.54 -9.42 28.17
N ARG A 221 -0.67 -9.07 29.13
CA ARG A 221 0.45 -9.94 29.49
C ARG A 221 -0.08 -11.26 30.06
N GLN A 222 0.38 -12.37 29.51
CA GLN A 222 -0.06 -13.71 29.92
C GLN A 222 1.00 -14.77 29.57
N LYS A 223 0.76 -16.01 29.98
CA LYS A 223 1.62 -17.16 29.63
C LYS A 223 1.52 -17.49 28.13
N GLY A 224 2.43 -18.32 27.64
CA GLY A 224 2.41 -18.81 26.25
C GLY A 224 2.90 -17.78 25.23
N GLY A 225 4.06 -17.16 25.46
CA GLY A 225 4.68 -16.19 24.52
C GLY A 225 4.25 -14.73 24.74
N PHE A 226 3.13 -14.47 25.42
CA PHE A 226 2.58 -13.11 25.57
C PHE A 226 3.16 -12.30 26.75
N VAL A 227 4.46 -12.34 27.00
CA VAL A 227 5.07 -11.62 28.16
C VAL A 227 4.99 -10.09 28.04
N TYR A 228 4.90 -9.57 26.82
CA TYR A 228 4.64 -8.15 26.52
C TYR A 228 3.19 -7.87 26.10
N GLY A 229 2.33 -8.90 26.12
CA GLY A 229 1.03 -8.89 25.44
C GLY A 229 1.18 -8.86 23.92
N HIS A 230 0.10 -8.51 23.23
CA HIS A 230 0.07 -8.42 21.77
C HIS A 230 -0.94 -7.38 21.30
N VAL A 231 -0.76 -6.89 20.07
CA VAL A 231 -1.68 -5.95 19.43
C VAL A 231 -1.89 -6.32 17.96
N ALA A 232 -3.16 -6.28 17.55
CA ALA A 232 -3.57 -6.47 16.17
C ALA A 232 -4.52 -5.34 15.74
N VAL A 233 -4.59 -5.06 14.44
CA VAL A 233 -5.56 -4.11 13.88
C VAL A 233 -6.77 -4.89 13.39
N ILE A 234 -7.98 -4.53 13.82
CA ILE A 234 -9.20 -5.08 13.23
C ILE A 234 -9.39 -4.47 11.84
N VAL A 235 -9.38 -5.31 10.81
CA VAL A 235 -9.44 -4.87 9.41
C VAL A 235 -10.75 -5.19 8.71
N ASP A 236 -11.52 -6.14 9.24
CA ASP A 236 -12.90 -6.39 8.82
C ASP A 236 -13.73 -6.90 10.00
N VAL A 237 -15.05 -6.67 9.95
CA VAL A 237 -16.01 -7.14 10.96
C VAL A 237 -17.12 -7.89 10.24
N LEU A 238 -17.09 -9.22 10.38
CA LEU A 238 -18.08 -10.13 9.84
C LEU A 238 -19.18 -10.37 10.88
N SER A 239 -20.21 -11.13 10.52
CA SER A 239 -21.32 -11.43 11.43
C SER A 239 -20.91 -12.29 12.64
N ALA A 240 -19.92 -13.16 12.47
CA ALA A 240 -19.49 -14.14 13.49
C ALA A 240 -17.98 -14.14 13.74
N ALA A 241 -17.26 -13.16 13.20
CA ALA A 241 -15.81 -13.04 13.36
C ALA A 241 -15.34 -11.61 13.07
N VAL A 242 -14.13 -11.32 13.50
CA VAL A 242 -13.36 -10.17 13.00
C VAL A 242 -12.14 -10.68 12.26
N LEU A 243 -11.74 -9.98 11.21
CA LEU A 243 -10.46 -10.21 10.56
C LEU A 243 -9.45 -9.22 11.12
N VAL A 244 -8.23 -9.69 11.38
CA VAL A 244 -7.16 -8.85 11.92
C VAL A 244 -5.95 -8.80 10.98
N ALA A 245 -5.17 -7.74 11.10
CA ALA A 245 -3.87 -7.60 10.46
C ALA A 245 -2.83 -7.25 11.52
N GLU A 246 -1.72 -7.98 11.53
CA GLU A 246 -0.68 -7.86 12.55
C GLU A 246 0.68 -8.37 12.06
N GLN A 247 1.72 -8.05 12.82
CA GLN A 247 3.05 -8.68 12.71
C GLN A 247 3.36 -9.39 14.02
N ASN A 248 4.35 -10.28 13.99
CA ASN A 248 4.87 -10.93 15.20
C ASN A 248 3.80 -11.75 15.96
N TRP A 249 2.93 -12.40 15.20
CA TRP A 249 2.02 -13.45 15.69
C TRP A 249 2.40 -14.79 15.06
N ASP A 250 2.54 -14.77 13.72
CA ASP A 250 3.11 -15.84 12.91
C ASP A 250 4.04 -15.19 11.88
N ASN A 251 5.00 -15.97 11.36
CA ASN A 251 5.94 -15.61 10.32
C ASN A 251 5.52 -16.14 8.94
N THR A 252 4.41 -16.87 8.81
CA THR A 252 3.91 -17.35 7.52
C THR A 252 3.26 -16.24 6.70
N VAL A 253 3.25 -16.42 5.37
CA VAL A 253 2.50 -15.53 4.46
C VAL A 253 1.02 -15.64 4.80
N TRP A 254 0.34 -14.49 4.92
CA TRP A 254 -1.08 -14.38 5.21
C TRP A 254 -1.93 -15.20 4.24
N PRO A 255 -3.14 -15.63 4.62
CA PRO A 255 -4.00 -16.42 3.75
C PRO A 255 -4.27 -15.79 2.38
N GLY A 256 -4.18 -16.61 1.33
CA GLY A 256 -4.56 -16.22 -0.03
C GLY A 256 -6.09 -16.14 -0.22
N PRO A 257 -6.56 -15.62 -1.36
CA PRO A 257 -5.75 -15.18 -2.50
C PRO A 257 -5.25 -13.73 -2.41
N PHE A 258 -5.79 -12.93 -1.47
CA PHE A 258 -5.51 -11.50 -1.41
C PHE A 258 -4.45 -11.11 -0.39
N HIS A 259 -4.10 -12.01 0.55
CA HIS A 259 -3.07 -11.77 1.56
C HIS A 259 -3.33 -10.46 2.34
N ASN A 260 -4.59 -10.20 2.68
CA ASN A 260 -5.07 -8.90 3.20
C ASN A 260 -5.56 -8.90 4.65
N TYR A 261 -5.45 -10.03 5.34
CA TYR A 261 -5.61 -10.17 6.79
C TYR A 261 -4.73 -11.33 7.25
N SER A 262 -4.24 -11.32 8.48
CA SER A 262 -3.44 -12.41 9.05
C SER A 262 -4.32 -13.61 9.42
N ARG A 263 -5.40 -13.36 10.15
CA ARG A 263 -6.29 -14.40 10.70
C ARG A 263 -7.69 -13.89 11.01
N SER A 264 -8.59 -14.83 11.27
CA SER A 264 -9.98 -14.59 11.65
C SER A 264 -10.19 -14.99 13.11
N ILE A 265 -10.78 -14.10 13.91
CA ILE A 265 -11.06 -14.34 15.33
C ILE A 265 -12.58 -14.47 15.51
N PRO A 266 -13.10 -15.60 16.02
CA PRO A 266 -14.50 -15.78 16.31
C PRO A 266 -15.09 -14.67 17.20
N MET A 267 -16.24 -14.16 16.81
CA MET A 267 -17.02 -13.15 17.52
C MET A 267 -18.40 -13.68 17.86
N GLN A 268 -18.81 -13.51 19.10
CA GLN A 268 -20.14 -13.88 19.58
C GLN A 268 -20.85 -12.64 20.11
N TYR A 269 -22.13 -12.54 19.79
CA TYR A 269 -23.02 -11.53 20.35
C TYR A 269 -24.05 -12.21 21.27
N ASP A 270 -24.07 -11.82 22.54
CA ASP A 270 -25.10 -12.25 23.49
C ASP A 270 -26.21 -11.19 23.52
N ALA A 271 -27.39 -11.56 23.03
CA ALA A 271 -28.56 -10.68 22.98
C ALA A 271 -29.10 -10.31 24.38
N ASN A 272 -28.88 -11.14 25.40
CA ASN A 272 -29.39 -10.90 26.75
C ASN A 272 -28.54 -9.84 27.46
N SER A 273 -27.23 -10.05 27.49
CA SER A 273 -26.29 -9.09 28.08
C SER A 273 -25.97 -7.92 27.15
N LYS A 274 -26.34 -8.00 25.87
CA LYS A 274 -25.99 -7.03 24.81
C LYS A 274 -24.48 -6.80 24.77
N ALA A 275 -23.71 -7.88 24.80
CA ALA A 275 -22.26 -7.87 24.83
C ALA A 275 -21.67 -8.60 23.62
N TYR A 276 -20.50 -8.13 23.18
CA TYR A 276 -19.69 -8.78 22.15
C TYR A 276 -18.48 -9.43 22.80
N THR A 277 -18.21 -10.67 22.44
CA THR A 277 -17.06 -11.43 22.93
C THR A 277 -16.24 -11.95 21.75
N LEU A 278 -14.97 -11.58 21.71
CA LEU A 278 -13.98 -12.20 20.83
C LEU A 278 -13.30 -13.35 21.58
N LYS A 279 -13.18 -14.50 20.93
CA LYS A 279 -12.60 -15.70 21.56
C LYS A 279 -11.50 -16.28 20.69
N GLU A 280 -10.34 -16.46 21.28
CA GLU A 280 -9.20 -17.15 20.68
C GLU A 280 -9.18 -18.64 20.97
N SER A 281 -8.35 -19.35 20.20
CA SER A 281 -7.93 -20.70 20.56
C SER A 281 -6.99 -20.70 21.77
N ASP A 282 -6.72 -21.90 22.29
CA ASP A 282 -5.64 -22.17 23.26
C ASP A 282 -5.70 -21.34 24.55
N ASP A 283 -6.93 -20.95 24.94
CA ASP A 283 -7.24 -20.15 26.12
C ASP A 283 -6.49 -18.79 26.17
N ILE A 284 -6.07 -18.27 25.02
CA ILE A 284 -5.46 -16.94 24.91
C ILE A 284 -6.51 -15.88 25.27
N ILE A 285 -6.17 -15.04 26.25
CA ILE A 285 -7.05 -14.00 26.75
C ILE A 285 -6.95 -12.77 25.83
N ILE A 286 -8.09 -12.23 25.41
CA ILE A 286 -8.21 -10.92 24.78
C ILE A 286 -8.69 -9.92 25.82
N GLN A 287 -7.96 -8.84 26.03
CA GLN A 287 -8.30 -7.78 26.97
C GLN A 287 -9.52 -6.98 26.46
N GLY A 288 -9.53 -6.66 25.17
CA GLY A 288 -10.57 -5.90 24.51
C GLY A 288 -10.04 -5.14 23.30
N TRP A 289 -10.77 -4.14 22.85
CA TRP A 289 -10.35 -3.28 21.74
C TRP A 289 -10.38 -1.81 22.11
N MET A 290 -9.52 -1.03 21.46
CA MET A 290 -9.40 0.40 21.66
C MET A 290 -9.67 1.18 20.38
N ARG A 291 -10.34 2.32 20.53
CA ARG A 291 -10.75 3.19 19.42
C ARG A 291 -10.53 4.64 19.80
N TYR A 292 -9.90 5.41 18.93
CA TYR A 292 -9.83 6.85 19.14
C TYR A 292 -11.02 7.56 18.51
N SER A 293 -11.51 8.62 19.17
CA SER A 293 -12.58 9.47 18.65
C SER A 293 -12.06 10.52 17.68
N LYS A 294 -12.93 11.06 16.82
CA LYS A 294 -12.66 12.33 16.13
C LYS A 294 -12.90 13.49 17.07
#